data_AF-A0A086AGB5-F1
#
_entry.id   AF-A0A086AGB5-F1
#
_cell.length_a   1.000
_cell.length_b   1.000
_cell.length_c   1.000
_cell.angle_alpha   90.00
_cell.angle_beta   90.00
_cell.angle_gamma   90.00
#
_symmetry.space_group_name_H-M   'P 1'
#
loop_
_entity.id
_entity.type
_entity.pdbx_description
1 polymer ?
#
loop_
_entity_poly.entity_id
_entity_poly.type
_entity_poly.pdbx_seq_one_letter_code
_entity_poly.pdbx_strand_id
1 'polypeptide(L)'
;MEKKLLEFIEYHKIDKYDIIDANGQSISDIKDDMKKNDILFAYNTTPCGNAGHTIRDRHSHCIVCNTAHIAFMKRTKETGYVYIAGSIIKNYIKVGMTTEDPEKRIGKLNSRKVGNTNDWVVIKAVKCDYANQVEIGIQQQLLKYKVDGDIYDGDTESSEIYRCKYDKANDIFESYLEEKEVIRKDNKSYLVNPEKYNNFRNLANPKYF
;
A
#
# COMPACT_ATOMS: atom_id res chain seq x y z
N MET A 1 12.30 -23.58 -18.66
CA MET A 1 11.09 -23.25 -17.88
C MET A 1 9.97 -24.19 -18.31
N GLU A 2 9.26 -24.83 -17.38
CA GLU A 2 8.16 -25.76 -17.72
C GLU A 2 7.01 -25.07 -18.47
N LYS A 3 6.35 -25.77 -19.41
CA LYS A 3 5.28 -25.20 -20.25
C LYS A 3 4.13 -24.56 -19.44
N LYS A 4 3.70 -25.22 -18.35
CA LYS A 4 2.64 -24.72 -17.46
C LYS A 4 3.03 -23.42 -16.74
N LEU A 5 4.30 -23.26 -16.42
CA LEU A 5 4.82 -22.06 -15.76
C LEU A 5 4.85 -20.87 -16.72
N LEU A 6 5.25 -21.11 -17.98
CA LEU A 6 5.19 -20.09 -19.04
C LEU A 6 3.76 -19.60 -19.28
N GLU A 7 2.80 -20.53 -19.42
CA GLU A 7 1.37 -20.21 -19.58
C GLU A 7 0.84 -19.37 -18.40
N PHE A 8 1.25 -19.69 -17.17
CA PHE A 8 0.87 -18.92 -15.98
C PHE A 8 1.44 -17.49 -15.98
N ILE A 9 2.72 -17.35 -16.33
CA ILE A 9 3.42 -16.04 -16.42
C ILE A 9 2.76 -15.16 -17.47
N GLU A 10 2.47 -15.71 -18.66
CA GLU A 10 1.80 -14.99 -19.74
C GLU A 10 0.38 -14.58 -19.37
N TYR A 11 -0.41 -15.51 -18.81
CA TYR A 11 -1.78 -15.24 -18.40
C TYR A 11 -1.88 -14.10 -17.37
N HIS A 12 -0.99 -14.09 -16.38
CA HIS A 12 -0.94 -13.04 -15.35
C HIS A 12 -0.11 -11.82 -15.75
N LYS A 13 0.41 -11.77 -16.99
CA LYS A 13 1.23 -10.69 -17.54
C LYS A 13 2.41 -10.34 -16.62
N ILE A 14 3.09 -11.36 -16.08
CA ILE A 14 4.28 -11.14 -15.24
C ILE A 14 5.42 -10.77 -16.19
N ASP A 15 5.99 -9.57 -16.00
CA ASP A 15 7.10 -9.11 -16.84
C ASP A 15 8.35 -9.95 -16.56
N LYS A 16 9.15 -10.22 -17.60
CA LYS A 16 10.43 -10.92 -17.47
C LYS A 16 11.42 -10.21 -16.55
N TYR A 17 11.30 -8.89 -16.37
CA TYR A 17 12.11 -8.11 -15.43
C TYR A 17 11.59 -8.18 -13.99
N ASP A 18 10.38 -8.68 -13.78
CA ASP A 18 9.78 -8.87 -12.46
C ASP A 18 9.91 -10.29 -11.94
N ILE A 19 10.63 -11.17 -12.66
CA ILE A 19 10.78 -12.59 -12.30
C ILE A 19 12.20 -13.11 -12.53
N ILE A 20 12.71 -13.94 -11.60
CA ILE A 20 14.06 -14.53 -11.67
C ILE A 20 14.05 -16.06 -11.48
N ASP A 21 15.07 -16.72 -12.03
CA ASP A 21 15.32 -18.15 -11.81
C ASP A 21 16.03 -18.38 -10.47
N ALA A 22 15.41 -19.11 -9.57
CA ALA A 22 15.92 -19.49 -8.26
C ALA A 22 16.76 -20.76 -8.27
N ASN A 23 16.94 -21.42 -9.42
CA ASN A 23 17.53 -22.76 -9.45
C ASN A 23 18.94 -22.80 -8.86
N GLY A 24 19.15 -23.67 -7.87
CA GLY A 24 20.43 -23.86 -7.20
C GLY A 24 20.83 -22.75 -6.21
N GLN A 25 19.97 -21.76 -5.98
CA GLN A 25 20.22 -20.68 -5.02
C GLN A 25 19.53 -20.96 -3.67
N SER A 26 20.09 -20.43 -2.59
CA SER A 26 19.41 -20.47 -1.30
C SER A 26 18.25 -19.47 -1.27
N ILE A 27 17.25 -19.74 -0.41
CA ILE A 27 16.12 -18.82 -0.22
C ILE A 27 16.60 -17.45 0.27
N SER A 28 17.67 -17.40 1.06
CA SER A 28 18.23 -16.14 1.56
C SER A 28 18.81 -15.32 0.42
N ASP A 29 19.63 -15.94 -0.43
CA ASP A 29 20.29 -15.25 -1.55
C ASP A 29 19.27 -14.72 -2.55
N ILE A 30 18.24 -15.51 -2.88
CA ILE A 30 17.17 -15.07 -3.77
C ILE A 30 16.42 -13.88 -3.18
N LYS A 31 16.11 -13.90 -1.87
CA LYS A 31 15.39 -12.78 -1.23
C LYS A 31 16.21 -11.49 -1.27
N ASP A 32 17.51 -11.60 -1.01
CA ASP A 32 18.41 -10.46 -1.06
C ASP A 32 18.58 -9.93 -2.48
N ASP A 33 18.71 -10.82 -3.47
CA ASP A 33 18.80 -10.46 -4.88
C ASP A 33 17.50 -9.82 -5.40
N MET A 34 16.34 -10.40 -5.04
CA MET A 34 15.04 -9.83 -5.35
C MET A 34 14.85 -8.46 -4.72
N LYS A 35 15.28 -8.27 -3.48
CA LYS A 35 15.20 -6.96 -2.81
C LYS A 35 16.11 -5.93 -3.47
N LYS A 36 17.34 -6.33 -3.80
CA LYS A 36 18.36 -5.45 -4.38
C LYS A 36 18.01 -5.00 -5.79
N ASN A 37 17.48 -5.89 -6.60
CA ASN A 37 17.14 -5.63 -8.01
C ASN A 37 15.65 -5.32 -8.21
N ASP A 38 14.91 -5.12 -7.13
CA ASP A 38 13.47 -4.85 -7.14
C ASP A 38 12.67 -5.94 -7.91
N ILE A 39 13.05 -7.21 -7.84
CA ILE A 39 12.35 -8.30 -8.54
C ILE A 39 11.17 -8.79 -7.69
N LEU A 40 10.02 -9.04 -8.31
CA LEU A 40 8.77 -9.34 -7.60
C LEU A 40 8.57 -10.83 -7.31
N PHE A 41 8.98 -11.69 -8.25
CA PHE A 41 8.73 -13.13 -8.22
C PHE A 41 10.00 -13.95 -8.50
N ALA A 42 10.04 -15.18 -8.04
CA ALA A 42 11.07 -16.14 -8.38
C ALA A 42 10.44 -17.49 -8.73
N TYR A 43 10.94 -18.16 -9.77
CA TYR A 43 10.52 -19.51 -10.18
C TYR A 43 11.65 -20.52 -10.00
N ASN A 44 11.37 -21.83 -10.01
CA ASN A 44 12.29 -22.88 -9.56
C ASN A 44 12.67 -22.76 -8.07
N THR A 45 11.80 -22.15 -7.27
CA THR A 45 11.94 -22.07 -5.80
C THR A 45 11.57 -23.40 -5.15
N THR A 46 11.74 -23.48 -3.83
CA THR A 46 11.28 -24.64 -3.05
C THR A 46 9.78 -24.89 -3.28
N PRO A 47 9.36 -26.13 -3.63
CA PRO A 47 7.96 -26.47 -3.89
C PRO A 47 7.04 -26.07 -2.73
N CYS A 48 5.83 -25.59 -3.03
CA CYS A 48 4.83 -25.33 -1.99
C CYS A 48 4.23 -26.64 -1.45
N GLY A 49 3.83 -26.65 -0.17
CA GLY A 49 3.25 -27.83 0.47
C GLY A 49 1.88 -28.25 -0.08
N ASN A 50 1.14 -27.33 -0.71
CA ASN A 50 -0.22 -27.61 -1.19
C ASN A 50 -0.24 -28.43 -2.47
N ALA A 51 0.60 -28.08 -3.45
CA ALA A 51 0.54 -28.66 -4.79
C ALA A 51 1.91 -28.68 -5.51
N GLY A 52 3.01 -28.43 -4.78
CA GLY A 52 4.35 -28.50 -5.33
C GLY A 52 4.75 -27.36 -6.28
N HIS A 53 3.98 -26.27 -6.35
CA HIS A 53 4.32 -25.12 -7.20
C HIS A 53 5.65 -24.47 -6.77
N THR A 54 6.47 -24.09 -7.74
CA THR A 54 7.84 -23.57 -7.54
C THR A 54 7.98 -22.09 -7.86
N ILE A 55 6.87 -21.33 -7.92
CA ILE A 55 6.89 -19.88 -8.14
C ILE A 55 6.33 -19.13 -6.92
N ARG A 56 7.09 -18.15 -6.43
CA ARG A 56 6.80 -17.42 -5.19
C ARG A 56 7.04 -15.92 -5.32
N ASP A 57 6.37 -15.13 -4.48
CA ASP A 57 6.69 -13.72 -4.29
C ASP A 57 7.95 -13.53 -3.40
N ARG A 58 8.45 -12.29 -3.30
CA ARG A 58 9.60 -11.92 -2.44
C ARG A 58 9.41 -12.27 -0.95
N HIS A 59 8.16 -12.45 -0.51
CA HIS A 59 7.80 -12.82 0.86
C HIS A 59 7.62 -14.35 1.01
N SER A 60 7.94 -15.12 -0.03
CA SER A 60 7.84 -16.58 -0.10
C SER A 60 6.42 -17.16 -0.18
N HIS A 61 5.41 -16.36 -0.50
CA HIS A 61 4.07 -16.88 -0.77
C HIS A 61 3.99 -17.50 -2.16
N CYS A 62 3.29 -18.62 -2.29
CA CYS A 62 3.03 -19.24 -3.59
C CYS A 62 1.96 -18.45 -4.33
N ILE A 63 2.35 -17.82 -5.45
CA ILE A 63 1.45 -16.94 -6.23
C ILE A 63 0.45 -17.71 -7.09
N VAL A 64 0.67 -19.02 -7.30
CA VAL A 64 -0.31 -19.91 -7.95
C VAL A 64 -1.41 -20.29 -6.97
N CYS A 65 -1.08 -20.51 -5.70
CA CYS A 65 -2.06 -20.85 -4.66
C CYS A 65 -2.95 -19.65 -4.30
N ASN A 66 -2.41 -18.43 -4.35
CA ASN A 66 -3.18 -17.22 -4.13
C ASN A 66 -2.71 -16.12 -5.08
N THR A 67 -3.45 -15.94 -6.18
CA THR A 67 -3.11 -14.99 -7.24
C THR A 67 -3.30 -13.52 -6.82
N ALA A 68 -3.98 -13.26 -5.69
CA ALA A 68 -4.09 -11.90 -5.14
C ALA A 68 -2.71 -11.31 -4.78
N HIS A 69 -1.73 -12.15 -4.43
CA HIS A 69 -0.35 -11.73 -4.20
C HIS A 69 0.28 -11.10 -5.44
N ILE A 70 -0.10 -11.51 -6.66
CA ILE A 70 0.44 -10.96 -7.90
C ILE A 70 0.10 -9.47 -8.00
N ALA A 71 -1.18 -9.14 -7.85
CA ALA A 71 -1.63 -7.75 -7.88
C ALA A 71 -1.05 -6.93 -6.73
N PHE A 72 -0.95 -7.51 -5.54
CA PHE A 72 -0.32 -6.86 -4.39
C PHE A 72 1.16 -6.53 -4.64
N MET A 73 1.92 -7.49 -5.15
CA MET A 73 3.34 -7.30 -5.47
C MET A 73 3.54 -6.27 -6.58
N LYS A 74 2.75 -6.31 -7.66
CA LYS A 74 2.83 -5.32 -8.74
C LYS A 74 2.59 -3.89 -8.25
N ARG A 75 1.61 -3.70 -7.35
CA ARG A 75 1.34 -2.39 -6.73
C ARG A 75 2.54 -1.79 -6.00
N THR A 76 3.49 -2.59 -5.54
CA THR A 76 4.71 -2.07 -4.90
C THR A 76 5.58 -1.23 -5.83
N LYS A 77 5.43 -1.39 -7.16
CA LYS A 77 6.13 -0.63 -8.20
C LYS A 77 5.27 0.40 -8.92
N GLU A 78 3.97 0.43 -8.66
CA GLU A 78 3.07 1.28 -9.42
C GLU A 78 3.30 2.76 -9.14
N THR A 79 3.34 3.56 -10.21
CA THR A 79 3.17 5.00 -10.12
C THR A 79 1.73 5.30 -9.73
N GLY A 80 1.55 6.08 -8.66
CA GLY A 80 0.23 6.42 -8.16
C GLY A 80 0.26 7.70 -7.33
N TYR A 81 -0.91 8.06 -6.79
CA TYR A 81 -1.04 9.12 -5.81
C TYR A 81 -1.00 8.53 -4.41
N VAL A 82 -0.16 9.07 -3.55
CA VAL A 82 -0.29 8.93 -2.10
C VAL A 82 -1.06 10.16 -1.61
N TYR A 83 -2.14 9.93 -0.85
CA TYR A 83 -3.07 10.99 -0.46
C TYR A 83 -3.36 11.00 1.03
N ILE A 84 -3.73 12.18 1.52
CA ILE A 84 -4.32 12.40 2.83
C ILE A 84 -5.79 12.73 2.62
N ALA A 85 -6.67 12.01 3.30
CA ALA A 85 -8.11 12.28 3.34
C ALA A 85 -8.58 12.46 4.78
N GLY A 86 -9.67 13.20 4.97
CA GLY A 86 -10.24 13.43 6.30
C GLY A 86 -11.74 13.22 6.33
N SER A 87 -12.22 12.67 7.46
CA SER A 87 -13.63 12.58 7.84
C SER A 87 -13.87 13.47 9.06
N ILE A 88 -14.83 14.38 8.94
CA ILE A 88 -15.23 15.28 10.04
C ILE A 88 -16.12 14.52 11.03
N ILE A 89 -17.05 13.70 10.55
CA ILE A 89 -17.98 12.94 11.39
C ILE A 89 -17.22 12.07 12.41
N LYS A 90 -16.14 11.43 11.98
CA LYS A 90 -15.33 10.54 12.84
C LYS A 90 -14.11 11.21 13.46
N ASN A 91 -13.76 12.42 13.05
CA ASN A 91 -12.46 13.05 13.33
C ASN A 91 -11.27 12.15 12.93
N TYR A 92 -11.35 11.56 11.74
CA TYR A 92 -10.35 10.63 11.22
C TYR A 92 -9.53 11.24 10.10
N ILE A 93 -8.26 10.87 10.07
CA ILE A 93 -7.37 11.04 8.93
C ILE A 93 -7.07 9.69 8.32
N LYS A 94 -7.05 9.61 7.00
CA LYS A 94 -6.63 8.44 6.24
C LYS A 94 -5.44 8.81 5.38
N VAL A 95 -4.41 7.98 5.41
CA VAL A 95 -3.28 8.06 4.46
C VAL A 95 -3.31 6.80 3.62
N GLY A 96 -3.54 6.95 2.32
CA GLY A 96 -3.62 5.80 1.42
C GLY A 96 -3.01 6.08 0.06
N MET A 97 -2.95 5.06 -0.79
CA MET A 97 -2.54 5.19 -2.19
C MET A 97 -3.66 4.85 -3.19
N THR A 98 -3.50 5.35 -4.41
CA THR A 98 -4.35 4.98 -5.53
C THR A 98 -3.66 5.21 -6.88
N THR A 99 -3.94 4.37 -7.88
CA THR A 99 -3.50 4.59 -9.26
C THR A 99 -4.51 5.32 -10.14
N GLU A 100 -5.73 5.51 -9.64
CA GLU A 100 -6.76 6.34 -10.28
C GLU A 100 -6.72 7.78 -9.74
N ASP A 101 -7.66 8.61 -10.21
CA ASP A 101 -7.80 9.95 -9.67
C ASP A 101 -8.24 9.92 -8.19
N PRO A 102 -7.60 10.70 -7.29
CA PRO A 102 -7.94 10.72 -5.87
C PRO A 102 -9.41 11.02 -5.56
N GLU A 103 -10.09 11.92 -6.30
CA GLU A 103 -11.51 12.22 -6.03
C GLU A 103 -12.41 11.02 -6.33
N LYS A 104 -12.12 10.30 -7.43
CA LYS A 104 -12.80 9.03 -7.76
C LYS A 104 -12.58 7.98 -6.67
N ARG A 105 -11.36 7.89 -6.13
CA ARG A 105 -11.04 7.00 -5.01
C ARG A 105 -11.86 7.34 -3.77
N ILE A 106 -11.97 8.63 -3.42
CA ILE A 106 -12.79 9.10 -2.29
C ILE A 106 -14.27 8.73 -2.48
N GLY A 107 -14.82 8.89 -3.68
CA GLY A 107 -16.19 8.45 -3.99
C GLY A 107 -16.43 6.97 -3.66
N LYS A 108 -15.46 6.10 -3.91
CA LYS A 108 -15.52 4.67 -3.55
C LYS A 108 -15.39 4.41 -2.05
N LEU A 109 -14.60 5.21 -1.33
CA LEU A 109 -14.52 5.10 0.14
C LEU A 109 -15.86 5.46 0.77
N ASN A 110 -16.49 6.53 0.28
CA ASN A 110 -17.77 7.00 0.78
C ASN A 110 -18.92 6.03 0.47
N SER A 111 -18.96 5.46 -0.74
CA SER A 111 -19.99 4.48 -1.08
C SER A 111 -19.90 3.19 -0.25
N ARG A 112 -18.68 2.74 0.08
CA ARG A 112 -18.42 1.56 0.92
C ARG A 112 -18.44 1.84 2.42
N LYS A 113 -18.64 3.11 2.82
CA LYS A 113 -18.60 3.56 4.21
C LYS A 113 -17.34 3.13 4.97
N VAL A 114 -16.17 3.21 4.32
CA VAL A 114 -14.89 2.78 4.92
C VAL A 114 -14.65 3.51 6.24
N GLY A 115 -14.34 2.78 7.31
CA GLY A 115 -14.20 3.35 8.67
C GLY A 115 -15.52 3.83 9.26
N ASN A 116 -16.64 3.20 8.86
CA ASN A 116 -18.00 3.53 9.30
C ASN A 116 -18.38 5.00 9.09
N THR A 117 -17.92 5.60 7.99
CA THR A 117 -18.26 6.97 7.60
C THR A 117 -18.26 7.14 6.09
N ASN A 118 -18.96 8.17 5.60
CA ASN A 118 -19.14 8.44 4.17
C ASN A 118 -18.90 9.91 3.80
N ASP A 119 -18.22 10.67 4.67
CA ASP A 119 -17.88 12.08 4.50
C ASP A 119 -16.38 12.29 4.24
N TRP A 120 -15.69 11.27 3.72
CA TRP A 120 -14.29 11.40 3.34
C TRP A 120 -14.14 12.48 2.28
N VAL A 121 -13.13 13.33 2.48
CA VAL A 121 -12.69 14.34 1.52
C VAL A 121 -11.18 14.19 1.37
N VAL A 122 -10.69 14.12 0.13
CA VAL A 122 -9.24 14.21 -0.13
C VAL A 122 -8.79 15.64 0.16
N ILE A 123 -7.73 15.77 0.96
CA ILE A 123 -7.16 17.05 1.37
C ILE A 123 -5.96 17.38 0.48
N LYS A 124 -5.11 16.37 0.27
CA LYS A 124 -3.84 16.46 -0.45
C LYS A 124 -3.50 15.16 -1.14
N ALA A 125 -2.86 15.21 -2.31
CA ALA A 125 -2.27 14.05 -2.96
C ALA A 125 -0.99 14.40 -3.70
N VAL A 126 0.00 13.52 -3.63
CA VAL A 126 1.27 13.60 -4.38
C VAL A 126 1.39 12.38 -5.27
N LYS A 127 1.66 12.60 -6.55
CA LYS A 127 1.95 11.51 -7.49
C LYS A 127 3.44 11.18 -7.46
N CYS A 128 3.76 9.90 -7.27
CA CYS A 128 5.14 9.42 -7.26
C CYS A 128 5.21 7.98 -7.78
N ASP A 129 6.44 7.55 -8.08
CA ASP A 129 6.73 6.13 -8.27
C ASP A 129 6.75 5.40 -6.93
N TYR A 130 6.56 4.09 -6.97
CA TYR A 130 6.56 3.26 -5.76
C TYR A 130 5.56 3.76 -4.70
N ALA A 131 4.39 4.24 -5.14
CA ALA A 131 3.43 4.95 -4.28
C ALA A 131 3.00 4.11 -3.08
N ASN A 132 2.89 2.79 -3.23
CA ASN A 132 2.61 1.88 -2.12
C ASN A 132 3.74 1.83 -1.07
N GLN A 133 5.01 1.89 -1.50
CA GLN A 133 6.13 1.91 -0.55
C GLN A 133 6.18 3.23 0.23
N VAL A 134 5.91 4.34 -0.47
CA VAL A 134 5.80 5.66 0.14
C VAL A 134 4.64 5.70 1.15
N GLU A 135 3.46 5.22 0.75
CA GLU A 135 2.30 5.05 1.64
C GLU A 135 2.66 4.26 2.89
N ILE A 136 3.21 3.05 2.74
CA ILE A 136 3.55 2.16 3.87
C ILE A 136 4.53 2.87 4.81
N GLY A 137 5.56 3.54 4.29
CA GLY A 137 6.53 4.24 5.12
C GLY A 137 5.91 5.37 5.95
N ILE A 138 5.01 6.16 5.37
CA ILE A 138 4.27 7.22 6.07
C ILE A 138 3.33 6.60 7.12
N GLN A 139 2.61 5.53 6.76
CA GLN A 139 1.70 4.82 7.66
C GLN A 139 2.42 4.26 8.90
N GLN A 140 3.66 3.78 8.74
CA GLN A 140 4.49 3.32 9.86
C GLN A 140 4.81 4.46 10.85
N GLN A 141 5.11 5.66 10.35
CA GLN A 141 5.35 6.82 11.23
C GLN A 141 4.07 7.32 11.91
N LEU A 142 2.90 7.02 11.35
CA LEU A 142 1.58 7.32 11.94
C LEU A 142 1.03 6.21 12.83
N LEU A 143 1.72 5.07 12.96
CA LEU A 143 1.20 3.88 13.62
C LEU A 143 0.72 4.15 15.06
N LYS A 144 1.42 5.04 15.77
CA LYS A 144 1.03 5.51 17.11
C LYS A 144 -0.39 6.08 17.20
N TYR A 145 -0.95 6.59 16.11
CA TYR A 145 -2.29 7.18 16.05
C TYR A 145 -3.32 6.26 15.37
N LYS A 146 -2.95 5.03 15.03
CA LYS A 146 -3.79 4.13 14.25
C LYS A 146 -5.09 3.79 14.98
N VAL A 147 -6.20 3.81 14.25
CA VAL A 147 -7.49 3.30 14.71
C VAL A 147 -7.52 1.80 14.46
N ASP A 148 -7.70 1.03 15.54
CA ASP A 148 -7.99 -0.39 15.46
C ASP A 148 -9.47 -0.66 15.81
N GLY A 149 -10.04 -1.75 15.29
CA GLY A 149 -11.37 -2.25 15.59
C GLY A 149 -12.52 -1.53 14.90
N ASP A 150 -12.25 -0.62 13.96
CA ASP A 150 -13.30 0.06 13.17
C ASP A 150 -13.67 -0.77 11.93
N ILE A 151 -14.47 -1.82 12.20
CA ILE A 151 -14.92 -2.80 11.21
C ILE A 151 -16.07 -2.23 10.39
N TYR A 152 -15.96 -2.27 9.07
CA TYR A 152 -16.99 -1.91 8.10
C TYR A 152 -17.23 -3.08 7.15
N ASP A 153 -18.36 -3.06 6.42
CA ASP A 153 -18.71 -4.09 5.43
C ASP A 153 -18.62 -5.53 6.01
N GLY A 154 -19.28 -5.75 7.14
CA GLY A 154 -19.29 -7.02 7.87
C GLY A 154 -18.06 -7.20 8.77
N ASP A 155 -16.93 -7.58 8.17
CA ASP A 155 -15.72 -8.01 8.88
C ASP A 155 -14.43 -7.32 8.37
N THR A 156 -14.55 -6.23 7.60
CA THR A 156 -13.38 -5.55 7.03
C THR A 156 -12.90 -4.41 7.91
N GLU A 157 -11.64 -4.44 8.33
CA GLU A 157 -11.00 -3.33 9.03
C GLU A 157 -10.09 -2.53 8.08
N SER A 158 -10.04 -1.20 8.21
CA SER A 158 -9.10 -0.38 7.42
C SER A 158 -7.83 -0.12 8.23
N SER A 159 -6.70 -0.62 7.74
CA SER A 159 -5.39 -0.45 8.40
C SER A 159 -4.79 0.96 8.27
N GLU A 160 -5.47 1.86 7.56
CA GLU A 160 -4.91 3.11 7.03
C GLU A 160 -5.58 4.35 7.64
N ILE A 161 -6.26 4.20 8.79
CA ILE A 161 -7.03 5.25 9.46
C ILE A 161 -6.38 5.64 10.79
N TYR A 162 -6.33 6.94 11.09
CA TYR A 162 -5.60 7.52 12.21
C TYR A 162 -6.43 8.61 12.92
N ARG A 163 -6.29 8.68 14.25
CA ARG A 163 -6.81 9.77 15.09
C ARG A 163 -5.71 10.80 15.33
N CYS A 164 -5.48 11.65 14.34
CA CYS A 164 -4.56 12.78 14.45
C CYS A 164 -5.10 13.99 13.69
N LYS A 165 -4.52 15.16 13.96
CA LYS A 165 -4.75 16.40 13.21
C LYS A 165 -4.18 16.28 11.80
N TYR A 166 -4.77 17.01 10.85
CA TYR A 166 -4.23 17.10 9.50
C TYR A 166 -2.77 17.57 9.49
N ASP A 167 -2.42 18.66 10.18
CA ASP A 167 -1.03 19.15 10.22
C ASP A 167 -0.06 18.07 10.69
N LYS A 168 -0.43 17.29 11.71
CA LYS A 168 0.43 16.19 12.19
C LYS A 168 0.66 15.13 11.12
N ALA A 169 -0.38 14.76 10.38
CA ALA A 169 -0.28 13.82 9.28
C ALA A 169 0.52 14.41 8.10
N ASN A 170 0.29 15.67 7.77
CA ASN A 170 0.98 16.37 6.68
C ASN A 170 2.46 16.59 7.00
N ASP A 171 2.83 16.92 8.23
CA ASP A 171 4.23 17.08 8.65
C ASP A 171 4.99 15.76 8.49
N ILE A 172 4.39 14.64 8.94
CA ILE A 172 4.96 13.30 8.76
C ILE A 172 5.06 12.95 7.27
N PHE A 173 4.01 13.24 6.51
CA PHE A 173 3.95 13.00 5.07
C PHE A 173 5.07 13.74 4.33
N GLU A 174 5.18 15.07 4.53
CA GLU A 174 6.20 15.89 3.88
C GLU A 174 7.62 15.53 4.32
N SER A 175 7.83 15.33 5.62
CA SER A 175 9.13 14.91 6.15
C SER A 175 9.58 13.58 5.55
N TYR A 176 8.67 12.61 5.39
CA TYR A 176 8.99 11.34 4.76
C TYR A 176 9.36 11.50 3.28
N LEU A 177 8.61 12.32 2.53
CA LEU A 177 8.91 12.59 1.13
C LEU A 177 10.29 13.25 0.96
N GLU A 178 10.64 14.17 1.83
CA GLU A 178 11.95 14.84 1.85
C GLU A 178 13.08 13.88 2.24
N GLU A 179 12.92 13.14 3.35
CA GLU A 179 13.92 12.19 3.86
C GLU A 179 14.23 11.08 2.85
N LYS A 180 13.24 10.62 2.10
CA LYS A 180 13.38 9.56 1.08
C LYS A 180 13.62 10.10 -0.33
N GLU A 181 13.82 11.40 -0.48
CA GLU A 181 14.07 12.08 -1.76
C GLU A 181 13.03 11.69 -2.83
N VAL A 182 11.75 11.57 -2.43
CA VAL A 182 10.68 11.12 -3.32
C VAL A 182 10.41 12.17 -4.39
N ILE A 183 10.63 11.78 -5.65
CA ILE A 183 10.35 12.63 -6.81
C ILE A 183 8.83 12.80 -6.98
N ARG A 184 8.37 14.05 -6.83
CA ARG A 184 6.96 14.43 -7.02
C ARG A 184 6.69 14.64 -8.51
N LYS A 185 5.93 13.73 -9.12
CA LYS A 185 5.49 13.83 -10.52
C LYS A 185 4.30 14.77 -10.70
N ASP A 186 3.51 14.93 -9.64
CA ASP A 186 2.38 15.86 -9.55
C ASP A 186 2.09 16.13 -8.07
N ASN A 187 1.56 17.30 -7.76
CA ASN A 187 1.17 17.70 -6.40
C ASN A 187 -0.15 18.45 -6.46
N LYS A 188 -1.20 17.85 -5.87
CA LYS A 188 -2.55 18.39 -5.85
C LYS A 188 -2.98 18.67 -4.42
N SER A 189 -3.31 19.93 -4.16
CA SER A 189 -4.10 20.31 -2.99
C SER A 189 -5.56 20.45 -3.42
N TYR A 190 -6.46 19.76 -2.72
CA TYR A 190 -7.87 19.69 -3.08
C TYR A 190 -8.74 20.62 -2.22
N LEU A 191 -8.25 21.04 -1.06
CA LEU A 191 -8.97 21.92 -0.15
C LEU A 191 -8.26 23.26 -0.01
N VAL A 192 -9.03 24.32 -0.26
CA VAL A 192 -8.62 25.71 -0.03
C VAL A 192 -8.49 26.01 1.48
N ASN A 193 -9.18 25.27 2.35
CA ASN A 193 -9.08 25.42 3.81
C ASN A 193 -9.06 24.04 4.53
N PRO A 194 -7.87 23.47 4.80
CA PRO A 194 -7.73 22.24 5.58
C PRO A 194 -7.89 22.44 7.10
N GLU A 195 -8.01 23.67 7.60
CA GLU A 195 -7.99 23.99 9.04
C GLU A 195 -9.07 23.27 9.85
N LYS A 196 -10.21 22.96 9.22
CA LYS A 196 -11.29 22.20 9.90
C LYS A 196 -10.81 20.82 10.40
N TYR A 197 -9.78 20.24 9.78
CA TYR A 197 -9.15 18.98 10.19
C TYR A 197 -8.02 19.17 11.22
N ASN A 198 -7.59 20.41 11.48
CA ASN A 198 -6.60 20.74 12.51
C ASN A 198 -7.22 20.86 13.91
N ASN A 199 -8.56 20.90 13.99
CA ASN A 199 -9.30 20.85 15.25
C ASN A 199 -9.38 19.44 15.86
N PHE A 200 -8.93 18.41 15.15
CA PHE A 200 -8.93 17.04 15.66
C PHE A 200 -7.96 16.88 16.85
N ARG A 201 -8.03 15.77 17.56
CA ARG A 201 -7.07 15.43 18.62
C ARG A 201 -6.07 14.40 18.11
N ASN A 202 -4.82 14.53 18.55
CA ASN A 202 -3.81 13.49 18.37
C ASN A 202 -4.00 12.44 19.47
N LEU A 203 -4.74 11.38 19.16
CA LEU A 203 -5.07 10.32 20.10
C LEU A 203 -4.17 9.13 19.84
N ALA A 204 -3.19 8.93 20.72
CA ALA A 204 -2.30 7.79 20.62
C ALA A 204 -3.04 6.51 21.00
N ASN A 205 -2.82 5.45 20.24
CA ASN A 205 -3.33 4.12 20.51
C ASN A 205 -2.32 3.37 21.42
N PRO A 206 -2.73 2.98 22.65
CA PRO A 206 -1.88 2.30 23.64
C PRO A 206 -1.16 1.05 23.12
N LYS A 207 -1.70 0.40 22.09
CA LYS A 207 -1.14 -0.83 21.50
C LYS A 207 0.20 -0.61 20.80
N TYR A 208 0.49 0.62 20.36
CA TYR A 208 1.67 0.94 19.55
C TYR A 208 2.68 1.82 20.32
N PHE A 209 2.76 1.64 21.64
CA PHE A 209 3.78 2.22 22.52
C PHE A 209 4.88 1.22 22.86
#